data_AF-A0A2N5F3Q4-F1
#
_entry.id   AF-A0A2N5F3Q4-F1
#
_cell.length_a   1.000
_cell.length_b   1.000
_cell.length_c   1.000
_cell.angle_alpha   90.00
_cell.angle_beta   90.00
_cell.angle_gamma   90.00
#
_symmetry.space_group_name_H-M   'P 1'
#
loop_
_entity.id
_entity.type
_entity.pdbx_description
1 polymer ?
#
loop_
_entity_poly.entity_id
_entity_poly.type
_entity_poly.pdbx_seq_one_letter_code
_entity_poly.pdbx_strand_id
1 'polypeptide(L)'
;MSNINDVVVAEAPRDVVLFIIRNKPVSYPMLDRLYNRNGWVNISNNLELLKLVGNMELEGLIENVDGGIRKGPNWKEPTFMAENKYSFE
;
A
#
# COMPACT_ATOMS: atom_id res chain seq x y z
N MET A 1 -14.54 -13.14 6.22
CA MET A 1 -13.91 -11.91 6.74
C MET A 1 -12.54 -11.79 6.11
N SER A 2 -12.39 -10.90 5.14
CA SER A 2 -11.09 -10.67 4.49
C SER A 2 -10.28 -9.70 5.34
N ASN A 3 -9.08 -10.11 5.75
CA ASN A 3 -8.15 -9.23 6.47
C ASN A 3 -7.26 -8.48 5.47
N ILE A 4 -6.76 -7.31 5.87
CA ILE A 4 -5.73 -6.58 5.10
C ILE A 4 -4.53 -7.46 4.74
N ASN A 5 -4.23 -8.46 5.59
CA ASN A 5 -3.16 -9.44 5.38
C ASN A 5 -3.38 -10.32 4.15
N ASP A 6 -4.62 -10.76 3.88
CA ASP A 6 -4.94 -11.53 2.68
C ASP A 6 -4.68 -10.70 1.42
N VAL A 7 -5.07 -9.42 1.45
CA VAL A 7 -4.80 -8.48 0.35
C VAL A 7 -3.29 -8.25 0.18
N VAL A 8 -2.55 -8.09 1.28
CA VAL A 8 -1.09 -7.94 1.24
C VAL A 8 -0.39 -9.18 0.65
N VAL A 9 -0.99 -10.37 0.79
CA VAL A 9 -0.44 -11.64 0.29
C VAL A 9 -0.86 -11.95 -1.14
N ALA A 10 -2.10 -11.64 -1.51
CA ALA A 10 -2.67 -11.97 -2.81
C ALA A 10 -2.44 -10.88 -3.87
N GLU A 11 -2.27 -9.62 -3.46
CA GLU A 11 -2.22 -8.47 -4.37
C GLU A 11 -0.84 -7.81 -4.41
N ALA A 12 -0.61 -7.03 -5.47
CA ALA A 12 0.64 -6.33 -5.66
C ALA A 12 0.87 -5.27 -4.57
N PRO A 13 2.13 -5.10 -4.12
CA PRO A 13 2.43 -4.19 -3.02
C PRO A 13 2.11 -2.72 -3.34
N ARG A 14 2.15 -2.34 -4.62
CA ARG A 14 1.73 -1.01 -5.10
C ARG A 14 0.24 -0.78 -4.84
N ASP A 15 -0.59 -1.70 -5.30
CA ASP A 15 -2.04 -1.67 -5.12
C ASP A 15 -2.44 -1.71 -3.64
N VAL A 16 -1.75 -2.49 -2.82
CA VAL A 16 -1.93 -2.52 -1.36
C VAL A 16 -1.61 -1.15 -0.74
N VAL A 17 -0.50 -0.52 -1.12
CA VAL A 17 -0.16 0.83 -0.60
C VAL A 17 -1.24 1.84 -0.99
N LEU A 18 -1.69 1.83 -2.25
CA LEU A 18 -2.77 2.69 -2.75
C LEU A 18 -4.09 2.47 -2.00
N PHE A 19 -4.42 1.22 -1.68
CA PHE A 19 -5.59 0.85 -0.89
C PHE A 19 -5.53 1.45 0.51
N ILE A 20 -4.40 1.30 1.20
CA ILE A 20 -4.27 1.71 2.60
C ILE A 20 -4.34 3.25 2.72
N ILE A 21 -3.65 3.97 1.84
CA ILE A 21 -3.62 5.44 1.87
C ILE A 21 -4.93 6.10 1.46
N ARG A 22 -5.84 5.36 0.81
CA ARG A 22 -7.15 5.86 0.38
C ARG A 22 -7.95 6.42 1.55
N ASN A 23 -7.95 5.71 2.66
CA ASN A 23 -8.75 6.05 3.84
C ASN A 23 -8.00 6.97 4.80
N LYS A 24 -6.70 6.73 5.03
CA LYS A 24 -5.91 7.47 6.02
C LYS A 24 -4.48 7.63 5.54
N PRO A 25 -3.83 8.78 5.82
CA PRO A 25 -2.40 8.90 5.59
C PRO A 25 -1.66 7.85 6.44
N VAL A 26 -0.69 7.18 5.84
CA VAL A 26 0.10 6.15 6.51
C VAL A 26 1.55 6.52 6.58
N SER A 27 2.14 6.31 7.74
CA SER A 27 3.57 6.50 7.91
C SER A 27 4.32 5.27 7.41
N TYR A 28 5.53 5.48 6.92
CA TYR A 28 6.43 4.41 6.50
C TYR A 28 6.58 3.27 7.53
N PRO A 29 6.70 3.52 8.85
CA PRO A 29 6.77 2.47 9.87
C PRO A 29 5.52 1.59 9.94
N MET A 30 4.35 2.12 9.56
CA MET A 30 3.10 1.35 9.54
C MET A 30 3.11 0.34 8.39
N LEU A 31 3.56 0.76 7.20
CA LEU A 31 3.75 -0.12 6.05
C LEU A 31 4.80 -1.19 6.35
N ASP A 32 5.94 -0.80 6.91
CA ASP A 32 7.00 -1.74 7.30
C ASP A 32 6.48 -2.83 8.24
N ARG A 33 5.75 -2.45 9.31
CA ARG A 33 5.12 -3.41 10.22
C ARG A 33 4.12 -4.32 9.53
N LEU A 34 3.35 -3.81 8.57
CA LEU A 34 2.36 -4.59 7.84
C LEU A 34 3.04 -5.66 6.97
N TYR A 35 4.06 -5.29 6.19
CA TYR A 35 4.79 -6.23 5.35
C TYR A 35 5.61 -7.22 6.18
N ASN A 36 6.22 -6.76 7.27
CA ASN A 36 6.93 -7.61 8.21
C ASN A 36 6.01 -8.67 8.82
N ARG A 37 4.80 -8.28 9.26
CA ARG A 37 3.81 -9.22 9.80
C ARG A 37 3.32 -10.25 8.78
N ASN A 38 3.26 -9.85 7.51
CA ASN A 38 2.92 -10.74 6.40
C ASN A 38 4.14 -11.48 5.84
N GLY A 39 5.28 -11.45 6.53
CA GLY A 39 6.46 -12.21 6.15
C GLY A 39 7.07 -11.79 4.82
N TRP A 40 6.92 -10.52 4.41
CA TRP A 40 7.53 -9.99 3.19
C TRP A 40 7.12 -10.75 1.91
N VAL A 41 5.92 -11.37 1.92
CA VAL A 41 5.45 -12.28 0.86
C VAL A 41 5.46 -11.63 -0.54
N ASN A 42 5.17 -10.34 -0.64
CA ASN A 42 5.15 -9.60 -1.92
C ASN A 42 6.32 -8.63 -2.11
N ILE A 43 7.17 -8.43 -1.10
CA ILE A 43 8.30 -7.50 -1.14
C ILE A 43 9.46 -8.18 -0.46
N SER A 44 10.55 -8.52 -1.15
CA SER A 44 11.63 -9.29 -0.51
C SER A 44 12.32 -8.58 0.65
N ASN A 45 12.31 -7.24 0.72
CA ASN A 45 12.99 -6.46 1.76
C ASN A 45 12.41 -5.05 1.95
N ASN A 46 12.70 -4.43 3.10
CA ASN A 46 12.36 -3.03 3.40
C ASN A 46 12.86 -2.04 2.34
N LEU A 47 14.04 -2.30 1.75
CA LEU A 47 14.60 -1.51 0.65
C LEU A 47 13.69 -1.49 -0.59
N GLU A 48 13.06 -2.62 -0.92
CA GLU A 48 12.14 -2.71 -2.05
C GLU A 48 10.83 -1.95 -1.76
N LEU A 49 10.35 -1.98 -0.51
CA LEU A 49 9.24 -1.14 -0.07
C LEU A 49 9.59 0.34 -0.21
N LEU A 50 10.81 0.75 0.18
CA LEU A 50 11.27 2.13 0.08
C LEU A 50 11.37 2.59 -1.38
N LYS A 51 11.95 1.77 -2.26
CA LYS A 51 11.98 2.05 -3.70
C LYS A 51 10.58 2.10 -4.31
N LEU A 52 9.68 1.22 -3.89
CA LEU A 52 8.31 1.18 -4.38
C LEU A 52 7.56 2.45 -4.02
N VAL A 53 7.61 2.84 -2.73
CA VAL A 53 7.05 4.11 -2.25
C VAL A 53 7.69 5.29 -2.99
N GLY A 54 9.02 5.34 -3.11
CA GLY A 54 9.71 6.41 -3.84
C GLY A 54 9.29 6.51 -5.31
N ASN A 55 9.17 5.38 -6.02
CA ASN A 55 8.67 5.38 -7.39
C ASN A 55 7.22 5.87 -7.47
N MET A 56 6.35 5.43 -6.56
CA MET A 56 4.97 5.87 -6.54
C MET A 56 4.84 7.38 -6.25
N GLU A 57 5.73 7.93 -5.43
CA GLU A 57 5.80 9.36 -5.16
C GLU A 57 6.25 10.13 -6.41
N LEU A 58 7.28 9.63 -7.11
CA LEU A 58 7.74 10.20 -8.38
C LEU A 58 6.67 10.14 -9.49
N GLU A 59 5.87 9.08 -9.52
CA GLU A 59 4.72 8.94 -10.43
C GLU A 59 3.53 9.85 -10.02
N GLY A 60 3.59 10.47 -8.83
CA GLY A 60 2.52 11.30 -8.26
C GLY A 60 1.31 10.49 -7.79
N LEU A 61 1.43 9.17 -7.69
CA LEU A 61 0.40 8.27 -7.16
C LEU A 61 0.18 8.53 -5.66
N ILE A 62 1.26 8.86 -4.97
CA ILE A 62 1.28 9.17 -3.54
C ILE A 62 2.02 10.48 -3.31
N GLU A 63 1.73 11.14 -2.21
CA GLU A 63 2.50 12.29 -1.73
C GLU A 63 2.94 12.01 -0.29
N ASN A 64 4.18 12.32 0.03
CA ASN A 64 4.64 12.35 1.41
C ASN A 64 4.50 13.77 1.95
N VAL A 65 3.59 13.96 2.90
CA VAL A 65 3.39 15.25 3.58
C VAL A 65 3.47 15.03 5.08
N ASP A 66 4.36 15.78 5.73
CA ASP A 66 4.55 15.74 7.20
C ASP A 66 4.97 14.35 7.73
N GLY A 67 5.65 13.55 6.91
CA GLY A 67 6.04 12.17 7.25
C GLY A 67 4.91 11.14 7.12
N GLY A 68 3.76 11.56 6.59
CA GLY A 68 2.63 10.70 6.23
C GLY A 68 2.50 10.58 4.71
N ILE A 69 2.43 9.35 4.22
CA ILE A 69 2.12 9.04 2.83
C ILE A 69 0.60 9.17 2.67
N ARG A 70 0.16 10.09 1.81
CA ARG A 70 -1.24 10.33 1.46
C ARG A 70 -1.46 10.10 -0.04
N LYS A 71 -2.73 10.10 -0.45
CA LYS A 71 -3.12 10.09 -1.86
C LYS A 71 -2.46 11.26 -2.61
N GLY A 72 -1.78 10.95 -3.71
CA GLY A 72 -1.23 11.96 -4.61
C GLY A 72 -2.24 12.41 -5.66
N PRO A 73 -1.88 13.42 -6.49
CA PRO A 73 -2.74 13.93 -7.54
C PRO A 73 -3.05 12.91 -8.64
N ASN A 74 -2.16 11.93 -8.87
CA ASN A 74 -2.36 10.85 -9.84
C ASN A 74 -2.88 9.56 -9.17
N TRP A 75 -3.33 9.61 -7.91
CA TRP A 75 -3.80 8.43 -7.20
C TRP A 75 -4.86 7.67 -8.01
N LYS A 76 -4.65 6.36 -8.16
CA LYS A 76 -5.58 5.45 -8.82
C LYS A 76 -6.08 4.42 -7.83
N GLU A 77 -7.34 4.04 -8.05
CA GLU A 77 -7.92 2.94 -7.30
C GLU A 77 -7.32 1.60 -7.75
N PRO A 78 -6.92 0.74 -6.79
CA PRO A 78 -6.43 -0.60 -7.10
C PRO A 78 -7.42 -1.46 -7.87
N THR A 79 -6.93 -2.30 -8.78
CA THR A 79 -7.82 -3.15 -9.60
C THR A 79 -8.63 -4.12 -8.74
N PHE A 80 -8.06 -4.72 -7.70
CA PHE A 80 -8.78 -5.66 -6.84
C PHE A 80 -9.92 -5.02 -6.03
N MET A 81 -9.83 -3.71 -5.77
CA MET A 81 -10.91 -2.92 -5.18
C MET A 81 -12.04 -2.73 -6.18
N ALA A 82 -11.70 -2.38 -7.42
CA ALA A 82 -12.67 -2.25 -8.50
C ALA A 82 -13.36 -3.59 -8.80
N GLU A 83 -12.64 -4.71 -8.63
CA GLU A 83 -13.19 -6.07 -8.73
C GLU A 83 -14.00 -6.50 -7.51
N ASN A 84 -14.06 -5.69 -6.43
CA ASN A 84 -14.76 -6.00 -5.18
C ASN A 84 -14.41 -7.40 -4.62
N LYS A 85 -13.15 -7.79 -4.80
CA LYS A 85 -12.66 -9.15 -4.48
C LYS A 85 -12.65 -9.45 -2.99
N TYR A 86 -12.61 -8.41 -2.15
CA TYR A 86 -12.53 -8.53 -0.69
C TYR A 86 -13.65 -7.72 -0.04
N SER A 87 -14.57 -8.42 0.63
CA SER A 87 -15.57 -7.79 1.50
C SER A 87 -14.94 -7.52 2.87
N PHE A 88 -14.65 -6.25 3.14
CA PHE A 88 -14.31 -5.75 4.47
C PHE A 88 -15.63 -5.34 5.16
N GLU A 89 -16.07 -6.11 6.16
CA GLU A 89 -17.17 -5.72 7.06
C GLU A 89 -16.69 -4.73 8.13
#